data_AF-A0A965CBR6-F1
#
_entry.id   AF-A0A965CBR6-F1
#
_cell.length_a   1.000
_cell.length_b   1.000
_cell.length_c   1.000
_cell.angle_alpha   90.00
_cell.angle_beta   90.00
_cell.angle_gamma   90.00
#
_symmetry.space_group_name_H-M   'P 1'
#
loop_
_entity.id
_entity.type
_entity.pdbx_description
1 polymer ?
#
loop_
_entity_poly.entity_id
_entity_poly.type
_entity_poly.pdbx_seq_one_letter_code
_entity_poly.pdbx_strand_id
1 'polypeptide(L)'
;NDVGTATNYNWGADNNKYINGSSQGASGYTVYGSGDVVGLALNVDANTLQFYRNGSATFSFSSLPAKTWFPWLHINGFSFTCNFGQRQFAYTAPSGFKALCTTNLPAPLVTKPNTVMDVKLYTGNGSTQTISGLSFSPDFVWLKCRSSTPYHRLYDQIRGVTKALYSNSTDAEGAYQTTYENFTSFNSDGFSLGTTTIDNGINGNGQTFAAWCWDAGTSTVTNTQGSITSTVRANATAGFSVVTYTGTGSAATVGHGLGAAPGMILIKGRTSTSDWPVFHSGLGSQTNDVIVLNSTGAKQTITNYWNGGVSSTVFGVLNGTWAHNTNGVNYVAYCFAPVVGYSSMGSYVGNGSSDGPFVYTGFRPRWVLLKLSSSSGGDWALYDTARGPYNLNTPKISPDSSAIEDDTTLWGGSPSSYGLDFLSNGFKLRNTAGGSHNGSGFTYIYAAFAESPFNYARAR
;
A
#
# COMPACT_ATOMS: atom_id res chain seq x y z
N ASN A 1 -23.23 -10.00 -4.03
CA ASN A 1 -24.39 -9.18 -3.63
C ASN A 1 -23.98 -7.73 -3.66
N ASP A 2 -24.19 -7.07 -4.79
CA ASP A 2 -24.24 -5.62 -4.89
C ASP A 2 -25.37 -5.30 -5.87
N VAL A 3 -26.60 -5.50 -5.40
CA VAL A 3 -27.83 -5.38 -6.20
C VAL A 3 -28.56 -4.12 -5.75
N GLY A 4 -27.94 -2.98 -6.02
CA GLY A 4 -28.54 -1.67 -5.79
C GLY A 4 -27.62 -0.60 -6.33
N THR A 5 -27.98 -0.01 -7.47
CA THR A 5 -27.37 1.17 -8.16
C THR A 5 -26.35 0.94 -9.29
N ALA A 6 -25.85 -0.28 -9.55
CA ALA A 6 -24.90 -0.48 -10.65
C ALA A 6 -25.57 -0.56 -12.04
N THR A 7 -25.15 0.30 -12.97
CA THR A 7 -25.57 0.23 -14.38
C THR A 7 -25.08 -1.08 -14.99
N ASN A 8 -25.98 -1.92 -15.53
CA ASN A 8 -25.60 -3.20 -16.14
C ASN A 8 -26.30 -3.43 -17.49
N TYR A 9 -25.59 -4.11 -18.39
CA TYR A 9 -26.04 -4.46 -19.74
C TYR A 9 -25.82 -5.95 -19.96
N ASN A 10 -26.89 -6.71 -20.20
CA ASN A 10 -26.82 -8.17 -20.21
C ASN A 10 -27.60 -8.79 -21.36
N TRP A 11 -27.19 -10.00 -21.75
CA TRP A 11 -27.96 -10.90 -22.58
C TRP A 11 -28.47 -12.07 -21.73
N GLY A 12 -29.78 -12.10 -21.47
CA GLY A 12 -30.42 -13.13 -20.65
C GLY A 12 -30.52 -14.47 -21.37
N ALA A 13 -30.63 -15.55 -20.58
CA ALA A 13 -30.82 -16.90 -21.10
C ALA A 13 -32.20 -17.10 -21.74
N ASP A 14 -33.19 -16.29 -21.33
CA ASP A 14 -34.48 -16.15 -22.00
C ASP A 14 -34.39 -15.39 -23.34
N ASN A 15 -33.16 -15.04 -23.73
CA ASN A 15 -32.80 -14.39 -24.96
C ASN A 15 -33.29 -12.93 -25.10
N ASN A 16 -33.61 -12.29 -23.97
CA ASN A 16 -33.88 -10.87 -23.91
C ASN A 16 -32.61 -10.06 -23.67
N LYS A 17 -32.65 -8.80 -24.13
CA LYS A 17 -31.66 -7.77 -23.80
C LYS A 17 -32.06 -7.11 -22.49
N TYR A 18 -31.12 -6.85 -21.60
CA TYR A 18 -31.41 -6.22 -20.31
C TYR A 18 -30.56 -4.99 -20.08
N ILE A 19 -31.20 -3.93 -19.57
CA ILE A 19 -30.53 -2.77 -19.00
C ILE A 19 -31.04 -2.61 -17.57
N ASN A 20 -30.13 -2.66 -16.60
CA ASN A 20 -30.45 -2.52 -15.17
C ASN A 20 -31.54 -3.50 -14.69
N GLY A 21 -31.51 -4.74 -15.19
CA GLY A 21 -32.52 -5.76 -14.88
C GLY A 21 -33.85 -5.61 -15.63
N SER A 22 -34.07 -4.52 -16.36
CA SER A 22 -35.28 -4.31 -17.17
C SER A 22 -35.07 -4.84 -18.59
N SER A 23 -35.99 -5.71 -19.03
CA SER A 23 -35.99 -6.23 -20.41
C SER A 23 -36.21 -5.08 -21.41
N GLN A 24 -35.38 -5.05 -22.44
CA GLN A 24 -35.45 -4.14 -23.58
C GLN A 24 -36.04 -4.84 -24.82
N GLY A 25 -36.74 -5.97 -24.60
CA GLY A 25 -37.32 -6.82 -25.63
C GLY A 25 -36.39 -7.95 -26.10
N ALA A 26 -36.96 -8.80 -26.95
CA ALA A 26 -36.28 -9.94 -27.54
C ALA A 26 -35.04 -9.50 -28.31
N SER A 27 -33.95 -10.26 -28.17
CA SER A 27 -32.75 -10.04 -28.98
C SER A 27 -32.90 -10.53 -30.42
N GLY A 28 -33.95 -11.30 -30.73
CA GLY A 28 -34.20 -11.89 -32.05
C GLY A 28 -33.54 -13.25 -32.29
N TYR A 29 -32.85 -13.81 -31.28
CA TYR A 29 -32.17 -15.12 -31.35
C TYR A 29 -32.96 -16.27 -30.68
N THR A 30 -32.41 -17.48 -30.66
CA THR A 30 -32.97 -18.62 -29.90
C THR A 30 -32.38 -18.69 -28.49
N VAL A 31 -33.00 -19.44 -27.59
CA VAL A 31 -32.46 -19.73 -26.24
C VAL A 31 -31.08 -20.42 -26.36
N TYR A 32 -30.20 -20.20 -25.37
CA TYR A 32 -28.89 -20.86 -25.33
C TYR A 32 -29.04 -22.39 -25.18
N GLY A 33 -28.19 -23.12 -25.89
CA GLY A 33 -28.02 -24.56 -25.77
C GLY A 33 -26.65 -24.92 -25.19
N SER A 34 -26.51 -26.18 -24.79
CA SER A 34 -25.21 -26.74 -24.42
C SER A 34 -24.22 -26.61 -25.58
N GLY A 35 -23.02 -26.11 -25.29
CA GLY A 35 -21.95 -25.92 -26.29
C GLY A 35 -21.96 -24.56 -27.00
N ASP A 36 -22.99 -23.71 -26.81
CA ASP A 36 -22.94 -22.34 -27.30
C ASP A 36 -21.79 -21.56 -26.68
N VAL A 37 -21.10 -20.77 -27.51
CA VAL A 37 -20.06 -19.85 -27.07
C VAL A 37 -20.56 -18.42 -27.25
N VAL A 38 -20.65 -17.72 -26.13
CA VAL A 38 -21.00 -16.29 -26.10
C VAL A 38 -19.73 -15.47 -26.04
N GLY A 39 -19.56 -14.55 -26.98
CA GLY A 39 -18.48 -13.57 -27.02
C GLY A 39 -18.98 -12.18 -26.67
N LEU A 40 -18.13 -11.38 -26.02
CA LEU A 40 -18.41 -9.98 -25.69
C LEU A 40 -17.25 -9.12 -26.18
N ALA A 41 -17.56 -8.00 -26.85
CA ALA A 41 -16.58 -6.98 -27.21
C ALA A 41 -17.06 -5.62 -26.73
N LEU A 42 -16.34 -5.05 -25.75
CA LEU A 42 -16.59 -3.72 -25.21
C LEU A 42 -15.64 -2.74 -25.88
N ASN A 43 -16.19 -1.76 -26.59
CA ASN A 43 -15.44 -0.65 -27.15
C ASN A 43 -15.75 0.61 -26.32
N VAL A 44 -14.81 0.98 -25.45
CA VAL A 44 -14.94 2.15 -24.57
C VAL A 44 -14.76 3.47 -25.31
N ASP A 45 -14.05 3.49 -26.43
CA ASP A 45 -13.87 4.70 -27.24
C ASP A 45 -15.15 5.04 -28.00
N ALA A 46 -15.85 4.01 -28.49
CA ALA A 46 -17.13 4.14 -29.20
C ALA A 46 -18.35 4.03 -28.27
N ASN A 47 -18.17 3.79 -26.97
CA ASN A 47 -19.24 3.53 -26.00
C ASN A 47 -20.24 2.46 -26.47
N THR A 48 -19.74 1.32 -26.94
CA THR A 48 -20.56 0.19 -27.42
C THR A 48 -20.19 -1.13 -26.75
N LEU A 49 -21.17 -2.02 -26.61
CA LEU A 49 -20.98 -3.40 -26.16
C LEU A 49 -21.64 -4.34 -27.17
N GLN A 50 -20.85 -5.11 -27.90
CA GLN A 50 -21.29 -6.09 -28.89
C GLN A 50 -21.30 -7.49 -28.29
N PHE A 51 -22.38 -8.23 -28.51
CA PHE A 51 -22.48 -9.65 -28.19
C PHE A 51 -22.28 -10.52 -29.44
N TYR A 52 -21.69 -11.69 -29.26
CA TYR A 52 -21.47 -12.69 -30.29
C TYR A 52 -22.01 -14.03 -29.82
N ARG A 53 -22.50 -14.86 -30.76
CA ARG A 53 -22.82 -16.26 -30.51
C ARG A 53 -22.17 -17.11 -31.58
N ASN A 54 -21.39 -18.10 -31.15
CA ASN A 54 -20.69 -19.03 -32.04
C ASN A 54 -19.88 -18.31 -33.15
N GLY A 55 -19.20 -17.22 -32.77
CA GLY A 55 -18.37 -16.40 -33.66
C GLY A 55 -19.13 -15.33 -34.47
N SER A 56 -20.45 -15.39 -34.54
CA SER A 56 -21.26 -14.41 -35.29
C SER A 56 -21.72 -13.27 -34.40
N ALA A 57 -21.61 -12.04 -34.90
CA ALA A 57 -22.15 -10.85 -34.22
C ALA A 57 -23.67 -10.96 -34.09
N THR A 58 -24.20 -10.53 -32.94
CA THR A 58 -25.63 -10.60 -32.63
C THR A 58 -26.26 -9.22 -32.58
N PHE A 59 -26.36 -8.62 -31.40
CA PHE A 59 -26.81 -7.26 -31.18
C PHE A 59 -25.77 -6.49 -30.36
N SER A 60 -25.90 -5.17 -30.35
CA SER A 60 -25.06 -4.28 -29.56
C SER A 60 -25.90 -3.36 -28.68
N PHE A 61 -25.32 -2.97 -27.55
CA PHE A 61 -25.70 -1.76 -26.84
C PHE A 61 -24.82 -0.61 -27.31
N SER A 62 -25.38 0.59 -27.37
CA SER A 62 -24.70 1.85 -27.71
C SER A 62 -24.95 2.88 -26.62
N SER A 63 -24.21 3.98 -26.67
CA SER A 63 -24.33 5.08 -25.70
C SER A 63 -24.11 4.61 -24.27
N LEU A 64 -23.17 3.68 -24.08
CA LEU A 64 -22.74 3.26 -22.75
C LEU A 64 -22.18 4.48 -22.00
N PRO A 65 -22.50 4.66 -20.71
CA PRO A 65 -21.90 5.73 -19.93
C PRO A 65 -20.39 5.50 -19.77
N ALA A 66 -19.62 6.58 -19.78
CA ALA A 66 -18.18 6.54 -19.54
C ALA A 66 -17.90 6.09 -18.10
N LYS A 67 -17.60 4.80 -17.92
CA LYS A 67 -17.36 4.13 -16.64
C LYS A 67 -16.31 3.04 -16.80
N THR A 68 -15.78 2.58 -15.68
CA THR A 68 -15.04 1.31 -15.64
C THR A 68 -16.05 0.17 -15.67
N TRP A 69 -15.85 -0.77 -16.59
CA TRP A 69 -16.70 -1.94 -16.78
C TRP A 69 -15.98 -3.20 -16.30
N PHE A 70 -16.75 -4.12 -15.71
CA PHE A 70 -16.26 -5.44 -15.32
C PHE A 70 -17.16 -6.50 -15.97
N PRO A 71 -16.60 -7.64 -16.41
CA PRO A 71 -17.43 -8.75 -16.86
C PRO A 71 -18.26 -9.27 -15.68
N TRP A 72 -19.50 -9.62 -15.95
CA TRP A 72 -20.41 -10.16 -14.95
C TRP A 72 -21.18 -11.34 -15.54
N LEU A 73 -21.38 -12.36 -14.72
CA LEU A 73 -22.22 -13.51 -15.06
C LEU A 73 -23.16 -13.78 -13.89
N HIS A 74 -24.44 -13.97 -14.20
CA HIS A 74 -25.42 -14.54 -13.29
C HIS A 74 -25.84 -15.90 -13.82
N ILE A 75 -25.70 -16.92 -12.97
CA ILE A 75 -25.87 -18.32 -13.34
C ILE A 75 -26.98 -18.90 -12.47
N ASN A 76 -28.03 -19.40 -13.11
CA ASN A 76 -29.10 -20.16 -12.47
C ASN A 76 -29.43 -21.36 -13.37
N GLY A 77 -29.10 -22.57 -12.92
CA GLY A 77 -29.39 -23.81 -13.66
C GLY A 77 -28.47 -24.11 -14.86
N PHE A 78 -27.37 -23.39 -15.04
CA PHE A 78 -26.37 -23.61 -16.10
C PHE A 78 -24.96 -23.78 -15.54
N SER A 79 -24.02 -24.27 -16.35
CA SER A 79 -22.59 -24.25 -16.08
C SER A 79 -21.87 -23.51 -17.20
N PHE A 80 -21.03 -22.53 -16.86
CA PHE A 80 -20.24 -21.75 -17.82
C PHE A 80 -18.75 -21.93 -17.56
N THR A 81 -17.96 -21.99 -18.63
CA THR A 81 -16.50 -21.85 -18.56
C THR A 81 -16.10 -20.54 -19.20
N CYS A 82 -15.51 -19.64 -18.42
CA CYS A 82 -15.06 -18.35 -18.93
C CYS A 82 -13.64 -18.44 -19.50
N ASN A 83 -13.43 -17.85 -20.68
CA ASN A 83 -12.13 -17.57 -21.23
C ASN A 83 -12.02 -16.06 -21.44
N PHE A 84 -11.10 -15.42 -20.72
CA PHE A 84 -10.77 -14.00 -20.84
C PHE A 84 -9.54 -13.78 -21.74
N GLY A 85 -9.10 -14.81 -22.44
CA GLY A 85 -7.93 -14.82 -23.33
C GLY A 85 -6.66 -15.32 -22.66
N GLN A 86 -6.78 -15.97 -21.50
CA GLN A 86 -5.69 -16.75 -20.90
C GLN A 86 -5.35 -18.02 -21.70
N ARG A 87 -6.22 -18.42 -22.63
CA ARG A 87 -6.03 -19.47 -23.63
C ARG A 87 -6.69 -19.04 -24.94
N GLN A 88 -6.36 -19.70 -26.05
CA GLN A 88 -6.96 -19.40 -27.35
C GLN A 88 -8.50 -19.40 -27.28
N PHE A 89 -9.14 -18.38 -27.85
CA PHE A 89 -10.60 -18.33 -27.97
C PHE A 89 -11.09 -19.37 -28.97
N ALA A 90 -12.31 -19.88 -28.76
CA ALA A 90 -12.95 -20.81 -29.68
C ALA A 90 -13.24 -20.17 -31.05
N TYR A 91 -13.39 -18.84 -31.08
CA TYR A 91 -13.60 -18.04 -32.28
C TYR A 91 -12.65 -16.86 -32.27
N THR A 92 -12.24 -16.39 -33.46
CA THR A 92 -11.34 -15.24 -33.61
C THR A 92 -11.94 -14.00 -32.95
N ALA A 93 -11.15 -13.34 -32.10
CA ALA A 93 -11.56 -12.08 -31.49
C ALA A 93 -11.67 -10.97 -32.56
N PRO A 94 -12.60 -10.01 -32.40
CA PRO A 94 -12.70 -8.86 -33.31
C PRO A 94 -11.38 -8.08 -33.40
N SER A 95 -11.02 -7.62 -34.60
CA SER A 95 -9.81 -6.83 -34.82
C SER A 95 -9.85 -5.51 -34.04
N GLY A 96 -8.69 -5.09 -33.50
CA GLY A 96 -8.57 -3.86 -32.71
C GLY A 96 -8.92 -3.99 -31.22
N PHE A 97 -9.31 -5.19 -30.76
CA PHE A 97 -9.63 -5.45 -29.35
C PHE A 97 -8.49 -6.18 -28.63
N LYS A 98 -8.38 -5.94 -27.33
CA LYS A 98 -7.50 -6.69 -26.43
C LYS A 98 -8.32 -7.66 -25.58
N ALA A 99 -7.79 -8.86 -25.39
CA ALA A 99 -8.35 -9.81 -24.44
C ALA A 99 -8.25 -9.28 -23.00
N LEU A 100 -9.19 -9.65 -22.13
CA LEU A 100 -9.20 -9.23 -20.72
C LEU A 100 -8.25 -10.11 -19.87
N CYS A 101 -6.98 -10.15 -20.24
CA CYS A 101 -5.95 -10.96 -19.57
C CYS A 101 -4.73 -10.12 -19.19
N THR A 102 -3.94 -10.64 -18.25
CA THR A 102 -2.79 -9.95 -17.65
C THR A 102 -1.68 -9.62 -18.65
N THR A 103 -1.59 -10.33 -19.78
CA THR A 103 -0.65 -10.03 -20.88
C THR A 103 -0.86 -8.64 -21.49
N ASN A 104 -2.06 -8.08 -21.36
CA ASN A 104 -2.39 -6.76 -21.91
C ASN A 104 -2.16 -5.60 -20.92
N LEU A 105 -1.70 -5.89 -19.69
CA LEU A 105 -1.36 -4.88 -18.72
C LEU A 105 -0.02 -4.20 -19.08
N PRO A 106 0.15 -2.89 -18.75
CA PRO A 106 1.44 -2.21 -18.91
C PRO A 106 2.57 -2.96 -18.20
N ALA A 107 3.79 -2.87 -18.75
CA ALA A 107 4.96 -3.39 -18.05
C ALA A 107 5.18 -2.64 -16.73
N PRO A 108 5.50 -3.32 -15.63
CA PRO A 108 5.77 -2.66 -14.36
C PRO A 108 7.11 -1.93 -14.41
N LEU A 109 7.16 -0.71 -13.85
CA LEU A 109 8.39 0.08 -13.75
C LEU A 109 9.44 -0.60 -12.86
N VAL A 110 8.99 -1.26 -11.79
CA VAL A 110 9.82 -2.12 -10.94
C VAL A 110 9.49 -3.58 -11.25
N THR A 111 10.32 -4.23 -12.06
CA THR A 111 10.10 -5.62 -12.48
C THR A 111 10.33 -6.63 -11.35
N LYS A 112 11.31 -6.36 -10.47
CA LYS A 112 11.65 -7.18 -9.30
C LYS A 112 11.54 -6.34 -8.03
N PRO A 113 10.36 -6.28 -7.38
CA PRO A 113 10.16 -5.45 -6.20
C PRO A 113 11.17 -5.70 -5.08
N ASN A 114 11.62 -6.95 -4.92
CA ASN A 114 12.61 -7.33 -3.91
C ASN A 114 14.02 -6.75 -4.14
N THR A 115 14.28 -6.02 -5.23
CA THR A 115 15.54 -5.28 -5.43
C THR A 115 15.43 -3.82 -5.00
N VAL A 116 14.28 -3.37 -4.49
CA VAL A 116 14.08 -1.98 -4.02
C VAL A 116 13.30 -1.89 -2.72
N MET A 117 12.53 -2.92 -2.36
CA MET A 117 11.91 -3.09 -1.05
C MET A 117 11.79 -4.57 -0.72
N ASP A 118 12.31 -4.96 0.43
CA ASP A 118 12.16 -6.32 0.93
C ASP A 118 12.11 -6.33 2.46
N VAL A 119 11.70 -7.47 3.02
CA VAL A 119 11.56 -7.69 4.45
C VAL A 119 12.56 -8.76 4.89
N LYS A 120 13.35 -8.47 5.92
CA LYS A 120 14.26 -9.44 6.53
C LYS A 120 13.82 -9.81 7.93
N LEU A 121 13.74 -11.11 8.17
CA LEU A 121 13.61 -11.67 9.51
C LEU A 121 14.98 -12.17 9.97
N TYR A 122 15.28 -11.95 11.23
CA TYR A 122 16.51 -12.46 11.83
C TYR A 122 16.34 -12.66 13.34
N THR A 123 17.20 -13.50 13.89
CA THR A 123 17.34 -13.68 15.33
C THR A 123 18.56 -12.90 15.79
N GLY A 124 18.42 -12.08 16.80
CA GLY A 124 19.54 -11.35 17.38
C GLY A 124 20.50 -12.29 18.09
N ASN A 125 21.79 -11.97 18.03
CA ASN A 125 22.86 -12.82 18.59
C ASN A 125 23.62 -12.16 19.75
N GLY A 126 23.22 -10.96 20.18
CA GLY A 126 23.92 -10.21 21.24
C GLY A 126 25.27 -9.60 20.84
N SER A 127 25.83 -9.97 19.69
CA SER A 127 27.19 -9.62 19.25
C SER A 127 27.15 -8.85 17.93
N THR A 128 28.24 -8.82 17.17
CA THR A 128 28.20 -8.32 15.79
C THR A 128 27.43 -9.29 14.90
N GLN A 129 26.63 -8.76 13.97
CA GLN A 129 25.86 -9.58 13.02
C GLN A 129 25.63 -8.83 11.71
N THR A 130 25.86 -9.50 10.57
CA THR A 130 25.45 -8.96 9.26
C THR A 130 24.13 -9.59 8.85
N ILE A 131 23.15 -8.76 8.52
CA ILE A 131 21.87 -9.15 7.95
C ILE A 131 21.97 -8.94 6.44
N SER A 132 21.95 -10.01 5.67
CA SER A 132 22.15 -9.99 4.20
C SER A 132 20.94 -10.51 3.40
N GLY A 133 21.07 -10.55 2.08
CA GLY A 133 20.12 -11.12 1.14
C GLY A 133 19.06 -10.15 0.61
N LEU A 134 19.18 -8.83 0.85
CA LEU A 134 18.24 -7.83 0.31
C LEU A 134 18.34 -7.71 -1.21
N SER A 135 19.45 -8.10 -1.85
CA SER A 135 19.78 -7.84 -3.26
C SER A 135 19.91 -6.35 -3.61
N PHE A 136 19.95 -5.48 -2.61
CA PHE A 136 20.18 -4.03 -2.73
C PHE A 136 20.83 -3.48 -1.45
N SER A 137 21.42 -2.28 -1.57
CA SER A 137 21.83 -1.48 -0.41
C SER A 137 20.61 -0.73 0.12
N PRO A 138 20.12 -1.02 1.33
CA PRO A 138 19.00 -0.27 1.87
C PRO A 138 19.46 1.14 2.23
N ASP A 139 18.63 2.14 1.91
CA ASP A 139 18.84 3.52 2.34
C ASP A 139 17.90 3.93 3.47
N PHE A 140 16.87 3.14 3.74
CA PHE A 140 15.99 3.25 4.89
C PHE A 140 15.72 1.86 5.47
N VAL A 141 15.89 1.72 6.79
CA VAL A 141 15.69 0.47 7.52
C VAL A 141 14.83 0.74 8.76
N TRP A 142 13.63 0.19 8.76
CA TRP A 142 12.70 0.22 9.89
C TRP A 142 12.70 -1.14 10.60
N LEU A 143 13.15 -1.16 11.85
CA LEU A 143 13.36 -2.36 12.66
C LEU A 143 12.35 -2.46 13.78
N LYS A 144 11.90 -3.67 14.08
CA LYS A 144 11.10 -3.98 15.27
C LYS A 144 11.43 -5.36 15.82
N CYS A 145 11.66 -5.42 17.13
CA CYS A 145 11.67 -6.68 17.87
C CYS A 145 10.24 -7.23 17.96
N ARG A 146 10.09 -8.50 17.64
CA ARG A 146 8.81 -9.20 17.56
C ARG A 146 8.52 -10.03 18.80
N SER A 147 9.56 -10.39 19.56
CA SER A 147 9.46 -11.26 20.75
C SER A 147 9.69 -10.53 22.08
N SER A 148 9.83 -9.21 22.05
CA SER A 148 9.96 -8.34 23.22
C SER A 148 9.44 -6.94 22.88
N THR A 149 9.34 -6.05 23.86
CA THR A 149 8.67 -4.75 23.74
C THR A 149 9.60 -3.52 23.57
N PRO A 150 10.81 -3.59 22.98
CA PRO A 150 11.53 -2.37 22.68
C PRO A 150 10.82 -1.59 21.56
N TYR A 151 11.12 -0.30 21.53
CA TYR A 151 10.62 0.62 20.52
C TYR A 151 11.10 0.23 19.11
N HIS A 152 10.34 0.67 18.12
CA HIS A 152 10.78 0.62 16.72
C HIS A 152 12.03 1.47 16.53
N ARG A 153 12.94 1.08 15.63
CA ARG A 153 14.11 1.90 15.26
C ARG A 153 14.17 2.14 13.77
N LEU A 154 14.33 3.40 13.39
CA LEU A 154 14.38 3.87 12.02
C LEU A 154 15.73 4.50 11.73
N TYR A 155 16.45 3.93 10.77
CA TYR A 155 17.74 4.40 10.28
C TYR A 155 17.64 4.72 8.80
N ASP A 156 18.37 5.74 8.35
CA ASP A 156 18.53 6.00 6.92
C ASP A 156 19.93 6.54 6.59
N GLN A 157 20.27 6.45 5.31
CA GLN A 157 21.60 6.73 4.81
C GLN A 157 21.99 8.23 4.88
N ILE A 158 21.02 9.16 4.93
CA ILE A 158 21.31 10.59 5.07
C ILE A 158 21.71 10.92 6.51
N ARG A 159 20.98 10.36 7.49
CA ARG A 159 21.23 10.59 8.92
C ARG A 159 22.38 9.74 9.46
N GLY A 160 22.69 8.64 8.79
CA GLY A 160 23.75 7.71 9.15
C GLY A 160 23.30 6.68 10.20
N VAL A 161 24.27 6.04 10.84
CA VAL A 161 24.07 4.81 11.61
C VAL A 161 24.01 5.02 13.13
N THR A 162 24.38 6.22 13.59
CA THR A 162 24.59 6.49 15.02
C THR A 162 23.34 6.91 15.77
N LYS A 163 22.26 7.27 15.05
CA LYS A 163 21.06 7.85 15.66
C LYS A 163 19.76 7.23 15.16
N ALA A 164 19.05 6.57 16.07
CA ALA A 164 17.72 6.04 15.80
C ALA A 164 16.62 7.10 15.93
N LEU A 165 15.60 6.94 15.09
CA LEU A 165 14.26 7.49 15.30
C LEU A 165 13.29 6.38 15.74
N TYR A 166 12.23 6.75 16.44
CA TYR A 166 11.27 5.82 17.04
C TYR A 166 9.85 6.14 16.53
N SER A 167 9.25 5.25 15.76
CA SER A 167 7.91 5.49 15.16
C SER A 167 6.78 5.55 16.19
N ASN A 168 6.99 4.96 17.36
CA ASN A 168 6.03 4.89 18.46
C ASN A 168 6.32 5.90 19.58
N SER A 169 7.11 6.95 19.31
CA SER A 169 7.45 7.97 20.31
C SER A 169 7.53 9.38 19.70
N THR A 170 7.35 10.39 20.56
CA THR A 170 7.60 11.80 20.27
C THR A 170 9.06 12.20 20.43
N ASP A 171 9.88 11.33 21.01
CA ASP A 171 11.27 11.61 21.35
C ASP A 171 12.09 12.15 20.15
N ALA A 172 13.04 13.01 20.46
CA ALA A 172 14.02 13.49 19.49
C ALA A 172 14.92 12.34 19.00
N GLU A 173 15.60 12.57 17.88
CA GLU A 173 16.57 11.62 17.32
C GLU A 173 17.65 11.28 18.35
N GLY A 174 17.86 9.98 18.58
CA GLY A 174 18.90 9.53 19.49
C GLY A 174 18.61 9.77 20.97
N ALA A 175 17.36 10.02 21.38
CA ALA A 175 17.03 10.25 22.79
C ALA A 175 17.49 9.12 23.74
N TYR A 176 17.55 7.88 23.22
CA TYR A 176 18.06 6.71 23.96
C TYR A 176 19.47 6.30 23.53
N GLN A 177 20.27 7.25 23.01
CA GLN A 177 21.70 7.07 22.73
C GLN A 177 22.45 6.80 24.01
N THR A 178 22.52 5.53 24.29
CA THR A 178 23.52 4.93 25.14
C THR A 178 24.61 4.36 24.22
N THR A 179 25.71 3.87 24.79
CA THR A 179 26.77 3.11 24.10
C THR A 179 26.29 1.83 23.38
N TYR A 180 24.98 1.67 23.16
CA TYR A 180 24.25 0.47 22.72
C TYR A 180 23.41 0.73 21.44
N GLU A 181 23.67 1.82 20.69
CA GLU A 181 23.18 1.95 19.32
C GLU A 181 24.03 1.06 18.40
N ASN A 182 23.39 0.04 17.86
CA ASN A 182 24.08 -1.09 17.24
C ASN A 182 23.81 -1.20 15.76
N PHE A 183 23.33 -0.15 15.10
CA PHE A 183 23.33 -0.13 13.65
C PHE A 183 24.71 0.39 13.23
N THR A 184 25.45 -0.36 12.43
CA THR A 184 26.88 -0.07 12.20
C THR A 184 27.20 0.27 10.75
N SER A 185 26.47 -0.31 9.79
CA SER A 185 26.64 0.04 8.38
C SER A 185 25.43 -0.34 7.55
N PHE A 186 25.20 0.45 6.50
CA PHE A 186 24.46 0.02 5.33
C PHE A 186 25.44 -0.70 4.39
N ASN A 187 25.05 -1.88 3.90
CA ASN A 187 25.89 -2.74 3.06
C ASN A 187 25.23 -2.91 1.69
N SER A 188 25.98 -3.32 0.67
CA SER A 188 25.47 -3.54 -0.69
C SER A 188 24.33 -4.58 -0.81
N ASP A 189 24.15 -5.43 0.21
CA ASP A 189 23.16 -6.51 0.24
C ASP A 189 22.43 -6.58 1.60
N GLY A 190 22.37 -5.49 2.35
CA GLY A 190 21.92 -5.59 3.74
C GLY A 190 22.41 -4.49 4.67
N PHE A 191 22.60 -4.86 5.94
CA PHE A 191 23.12 -3.97 6.96
C PHE A 191 23.87 -4.76 8.02
N SER A 192 24.75 -4.09 8.77
CA SER A 192 25.49 -4.70 9.88
C SER A 192 25.04 -4.15 11.21
N LEU A 193 25.03 -5.03 12.19
CA LEU A 193 24.68 -4.77 13.57
C LEU A 193 25.88 -4.99 14.49
N GLY A 194 25.96 -4.18 15.54
CA GLY A 194 26.96 -4.26 16.61
C GLY A 194 26.47 -5.01 17.85
N THR A 195 27.39 -5.20 18.79
CA THR A 195 27.18 -5.88 20.08
C THR A 195 26.17 -5.16 20.96
N THR A 196 25.18 -5.88 21.50
CA THR A 196 24.21 -5.32 22.48
C THR A 196 24.42 -5.95 23.84
N THR A 197 24.42 -5.13 24.90
CA THR A 197 24.55 -5.60 26.27
C THR A 197 23.23 -5.53 27.06
N ILE A 198 22.13 -5.06 26.45
CA ILE A 198 20.83 -4.89 27.13
C ILE A 198 19.66 -5.21 26.19
N ASP A 199 18.56 -5.73 26.75
CA ASP A 199 17.30 -6.19 26.14
C ASP A 199 16.53 -5.19 25.26
N ASN A 200 17.03 -3.96 25.10
CA ASN A 200 16.36 -2.93 24.33
C ASN A 200 16.86 -2.81 22.88
N GLY A 201 17.83 -3.61 22.43
CA GLY A 201 18.52 -3.44 21.15
C GLY A 201 17.77 -3.88 19.88
N ILE A 202 18.41 -3.71 18.73
CA ILE A 202 18.02 -4.30 17.42
C ILE A 202 18.72 -5.63 17.17
N ASN A 203 19.45 -6.16 18.16
CA ASN A 203 20.23 -7.38 18.04
C ASN A 203 20.30 -8.19 19.35
N GLY A 204 19.26 -8.09 20.19
CA GLY A 204 19.17 -8.80 21.47
C GLY A 204 19.31 -10.32 21.28
N ASN A 205 20.13 -10.97 22.11
CA ASN A 205 20.41 -12.40 21.98
C ASN A 205 19.13 -13.23 22.12
N GLY A 206 18.84 -14.08 21.13
CA GLY A 206 17.64 -14.93 21.10
C GLY A 206 16.33 -14.20 20.80
N GLN A 207 16.34 -12.87 20.67
CA GLN A 207 15.15 -12.10 20.29
C GLN A 207 14.94 -12.16 18.78
N THR A 208 13.68 -12.19 18.32
CA THR A 208 13.34 -12.20 16.89
C THR A 208 12.99 -10.80 16.40
N PHE A 209 13.40 -10.48 15.17
CA PHE A 209 13.26 -9.15 14.59
C PHE A 209 12.70 -9.19 13.17
N ALA A 210 12.07 -8.10 12.78
CA ALA A 210 11.80 -7.75 11.39
C ALA A 210 12.49 -6.44 11.03
N ALA A 211 13.01 -6.40 9.80
CA ALA A 211 13.53 -5.21 9.14
C ALA A 211 12.76 -4.99 7.84
N TRP A 212 12.11 -3.83 7.71
CA TRP A 212 11.53 -3.37 6.46
C TRP A 212 12.49 -2.38 5.82
N CYS A 213 12.94 -2.69 4.62
CA CYS A 213 14.07 -2.03 3.98
C CYS A 213 13.65 -1.44 2.63
N TRP A 214 14.06 -0.21 2.35
CA TRP A 214 13.82 0.47 1.08
C TRP A 214 15.11 1.05 0.50
N ASP A 215 15.26 0.94 -0.82
CA ASP A 215 16.27 1.61 -1.64
C ASP A 215 15.76 3.00 -2.06
N ALA A 216 16.48 4.04 -1.62
CA ALA A 216 16.23 5.43 -1.97
C ALA A 216 17.21 5.94 -3.02
N GLY A 217 17.91 5.05 -3.74
CA GLY A 217 18.75 5.38 -4.86
C GLY A 217 20.17 5.74 -4.44
N THR A 218 21.04 5.99 -5.41
CA THR A 218 22.49 5.91 -5.19
C THR A 218 23.16 7.20 -4.72
N SER A 219 22.47 8.34 -4.81
CA SER A 219 23.07 9.66 -4.56
C SER A 219 22.28 10.49 -3.56
N THR A 220 23.00 11.13 -2.65
CA THR A 220 22.48 12.19 -1.79
C THR A 220 22.82 13.54 -2.42
N VAL A 221 21.83 14.38 -2.68
CA VAL A 221 21.98 15.67 -3.39
C VAL A 221 21.25 16.80 -2.69
N THR A 222 21.74 18.02 -2.88
CA THR A 222 21.00 19.25 -2.50
C THR A 222 19.85 19.47 -3.48
N ASN A 223 18.66 19.79 -2.97
CA ASN A 223 17.47 20.11 -3.77
C ASN A 223 16.96 21.51 -3.43
N THR A 224 16.74 22.33 -4.47
CA THR A 224 16.31 23.73 -4.38
C THR A 224 14.95 24.00 -5.05
N GLN A 225 14.13 22.96 -5.27
CA GLN A 225 12.81 23.08 -5.91
C GLN A 225 11.74 23.66 -4.97
N GLY A 226 11.96 23.62 -3.66
CA GLY A 226 11.10 24.23 -2.64
C GLY A 226 11.68 25.53 -2.07
N SER A 227 10.90 26.26 -1.28
CA SER A 227 11.39 27.47 -0.60
C SER A 227 12.36 27.17 0.56
N ILE A 228 12.40 25.93 1.04
CA ILE A 228 13.45 25.41 1.92
C ILE A 228 14.37 24.51 1.08
N THR A 229 15.67 24.80 1.12
CA THR A 229 16.68 23.90 0.55
C THR A 229 16.75 22.62 1.37
N SER A 230 16.59 21.47 0.71
CA SER A 230 16.62 20.15 1.34
C SER A 230 17.81 19.33 0.86
N THR A 231 18.16 18.30 1.63
CA THR A 231 19.04 17.22 1.20
C THR A 231 18.17 16.01 0.89
N VAL A 232 18.32 15.44 -0.31
CA VAL A 232 17.45 14.40 -0.85
C VAL A 232 18.27 13.21 -1.31
N ARG A 233 17.78 12.01 -1.00
CA ARG A 233 18.19 10.76 -1.63
C ARG A 233 16.91 10.10 -2.15
N ALA A 234 16.77 9.99 -3.47
CA ALA A 234 15.54 9.52 -4.10
C ALA A 234 15.77 8.43 -5.16
N ASN A 235 14.99 7.35 -5.07
CA ASN A 235 14.78 6.39 -6.14
C ASN A 235 13.44 6.73 -6.79
N ALA A 236 13.46 7.65 -7.76
CA ALA A 236 12.25 8.11 -8.45
C ALA A 236 11.52 6.96 -9.17
N THR A 237 12.25 5.95 -9.66
CA THR A 237 11.66 4.77 -10.34
C THR A 237 10.87 3.90 -9.37
N ALA A 238 11.39 3.71 -8.14
CA ALA A 238 10.68 3.02 -7.06
C ALA A 238 9.74 3.93 -6.27
N GLY A 239 9.69 5.23 -6.57
CA GLY A 239 8.83 6.19 -5.87
C GLY A 239 9.18 6.38 -4.40
N PHE A 240 10.43 6.22 -3.98
CA PHE A 240 10.84 6.40 -2.58
C PHE A 240 11.93 7.47 -2.43
N SER A 241 11.79 8.33 -1.41
CA SER A 241 12.74 9.40 -1.12
C SER A 241 12.89 9.62 0.39
N VAL A 242 14.14 9.84 0.80
CA VAL A 242 14.51 10.35 2.12
C VAL A 242 14.92 11.81 1.96
N VAL A 243 14.30 12.69 2.75
CA VAL A 243 14.50 14.14 2.66
C VAL A 243 14.84 14.68 4.04
N THR A 244 15.90 15.48 4.17
CA THR A 244 16.17 16.25 5.39
C THR A 244 16.18 17.74 5.11
N TYR A 245 15.67 18.53 6.06
CA TYR A 245 15.61 19.98 5.96
C TYR A 245 15.61 20.63 7.35
N THR A 246 15.90 21.93 7.42
CA THR A 246 15.80 22.71 8.65
C THR A 246 14.59 23.63 8.55
N GLY A 247 13.74 23.62 9.58
CA GLY A 247 12.51 24.37 9.57
C GLY A 247 12.71 25.89 9.69
N THR A 248 11.79 26.65 9.11
CA THR A 248 11.86 28.13 9.03
C THR A 248 10.84 28.85 9.90
N GLY A 249 9.88 28.13 10.50
CA GLY A 249 8.83 28.70 11.33
C GLY A 249 7.66 29.34 10.58
N SER A 250 7.74 29.44 9.25
CA SER A 250 6.73 30.06 8.37
C SER A 250 6.22 29.08 7.32
N ALA A 251 5.07 29.31 6.69
CA ALA A 251 4.60 28.42 5.62
C ALA A 251 5.63 28.32 4.48
N ALA A 252 5.98 27.10 4.07
CA ALA A 252 7.05 26.85 3.11
C ALA A 252 6.81 25.58 2.27
N THR A 253 7.72 25.27 1.34
CA THR A 253 7.73 24.02 0.56
C THR A 253 9.10 23.38 0.59
N VAL A 254 9.14 22.04 0.55
CA VAL A 254 10.37 21.25 0.61
C VAL A 254 10.43 20.32 -0.61
N GLY A 255 11.55 20.33 -1.33
CA GLY A 255 11.76 19.46 -2.50
C GLY A 255 12.02 18.01 -2.10
N HIS A 256 11.40 17.05 -2.81
CA HIS A 256 11.53 15.61 -2.51
C HIS A 256 12.13 14.75 -3.64
N GLY A 257 12.27 15.29 -4.86
CA GLY A 257 13.04 14.66 -5.94
C GLY A 257 12.43 13.43 -6.62
N LEU A 258 11.13 13.16 -6.47
CA LEU A 258 10.50 11.95 -7.05
C LEU A 258 9.98 12.13 -8.49
N GLY A 259 9.68 13.37 -8.92
CA GLY A 259 9.04 13.62 -10.21
C GLY A 259 7.58 13.15 -10.29
N ALA A 260 7.03 12.60 -9.21
CA ALA A 260 5.65 12.18 -9.03
C ALA A 260 5.21 12.56 -7.61
N ALA A 261 3.93 12.91 -7.44
CA ALA A 261 3.42 13.35 -6.14
C ALA A 261 3.40 12.17 -5.15
N PRO A 262 4.04 12.29 -3.96
CA PRO A 262 3.90 11.32 -2.89
C PRO A 262 2.42 11.04 -2.55
N GLY A 263 2.06 9.76 -2.43
CA GLY A 263 0.78 9.32 -1.87
C GLY A 263 0.82 9.20 -0.34
N MET A 264 2.01 9.10 0.25
CA MET A 264 2.22 9.09 1.69
C MET A 264 3.54 9.80 2.05
N ILE A 265 3.53 10.64 3.09
CA ILE A 265 4.74 11.29 3.62
C ILE A 265 4.73 11.18 5.14
N LEU A 266 5.79 10.65 5.74
CA LEU A 266 5.98 10.59 7.20
C LEU A 266 7.03 11.61 7.56
N ILE A 267 6.72 12.56 8.45
CA ILE A 267 7.68 13.61 8.84
C ILE A 267 7.98 13.51 10.33
N LYS A 268 9.24 13.73 10.69
CA LYS A 268 9.67 13.78 12.11
C LYS A 268 10.66 14.89 12.37
N GLY A 269 10.41 15.66 13.44
CA GLY A 269 11.41 16.54 14.04
C GLY A 269 12.48 15.73 14.76
N ARG A 270 13.74 15.98 14.39
CA ARG A 270 14.94 15.28 14.88
C ARG A 270 15.56 15.96 16.08
N THR A 271 15.47 17.28 16.17
CA THR A 271 16.08 18.09 17.25
C THR A 271 15.06 18.65 18.22
N SER A 272 13.84 18.09 18.25
CA SER A 272 12.77 18.44 19.17
C SER A 272 11.87 17.25 19.47
N THR A 273 11.24 17.27 20.64
CA THR A 273 10.11 16.39 20.95
C THR A 273 8.94 16.78 20.06
N SER A 274 8.51 15.86 19.21
CA SER A 274 7.50 16.10 18.17
C SER A 274 6.85 14.79 17.74
N ASP A 275 5.56 14.84 17.49
CA ASP A 275 4.82 13.76 16.84
C ASP A 275 5.26 13.53 15.40
N TRP A 276 4.75 12.45 14.80
CA TRP A 276 4.98 12.06 13.40
C TRP A 276 3.77 12.40 12.52
N PRO A 277 3.59 13.64 12.05
CA PRO A 277 2.51 13.94 11.12
C PRO A 277 2.71 13.19 9.80
N VAL A 278 1.60 12.65 9.29
CA VAL A 278 1.53 11.84 8.08
C VAL A 278 0.58 12.49 7.09
N PHE A 279 1.11 12.81 5.91
CA PHE A 279 0.30 13.05 4.72
C PHE A 279 -0.12 11.72 4.13
N HIS A 280 -1.38 11.62 3.69
CA HIS A 280 -1.84 10.45 2.93
C HIS A 280 -2.92 10.86 1.92
N SER A 281 -2.74 10.53 0.65
CA SER A 281 -3.65 10.93 -0.45
C SER A 281 -5.04 10.34 -0.34
N GLY A 282 -5.18 9.19 0.35
CA GLY A 282 -6.45 8.54 0.67
C GLY A 282 -7.28 9.25 1.78
N LEU A 283 -6.77 10.33 2.38
CA LEU A 283 -7.55 11.20 3.27
C LEU A 283 -8.51 12.09 2.46
N GLY A 284 -9.40 12.83 3.15
CA GLY A 284 -10.43 13.64 2.49
C GLY A 284 -9.87 14.89 1.81
N SER A 285 -9.12 15.70 2.54
CA SER A 285 -8.47 16.92 2.03
C SER A 285 -6.96 16.75 1.96
N GLN A 286 -6.39 16.87 0.76
CA GLN A 286 -4.94 16.78 0.54
C GLN A 286 -4.18 18.07 0.93
N THR A 287 -4.88 19.11 1.36
CA THR A 287 -4.26 20.35 1.86
C THR A 287 -4.39 20.51 3.36
N ASN A 288 -5.40 19.87 3.97
CA ASN A 288 -5.80 20.14 5.35
C ASN A 288 -5.73 18.90 6.26
N ASP A 289 -5.92 17.71 5.72
CA ASP A 289 -6.02 16.52 6.57
C ASP A 289 -4.64 15.98 6.94
N VAL A 290 -4.49 15.65 8.21
CA VAL A 290 -3.29 15.01 8.77
C VAL A 290 -3.71 13.88 9.69
N ILE A 291 -2.90 12.83 9.74
CA ILE A 291 -2.98 11.77 10.75
C ILE A 291 -1.59 11.58 11.36
N VAL A 292 -1.50 10.99 12.55
CA VAL A 292 -0.25 10.90 13.32
C VAL A 292 0.20 9.46 13.45
N LEU A 293 1.46 9.16 13.11
CA LEU A 293 1.99 7.79 13.09
C LEU A 293 2.09 7.17 14.48
N ASN A 294 2.46 7.95 15.50
CA ASN A 294 2.64 7.50 16.88
C ASN A 294 1.35 7.63 17.71
N SER A 295 0.18 7.46 17.08
CA SER A 295 -1.12 7.67 17.71
C SER A 295 -2.23 6.79 17.12
N THR A 296 -3.17 6.40 17.97
CA THR A 296 -4.43 5.72 17.61
C THR A 296 -5.53 6.70 17.18
N GLY A 297 -5.25 8.02 17.20
CA GLY A 297 -6.19 9.07 16.86
C GLY A 297 -6.72 8.99 15.42
N ALA A 298 -7.90 9.59 15.21
CA ALA A 298 -8.47 9.79 13.87
C ALA A 298 -7.68 10.86 13.11
N LYS A 299 -7.95 11.01 11.81
CA LYS A 299 -7.46 12.19 11.08
C LYS A 299 -7.96 13.49 11.75
N GLN A 300 -7.19 14.56 11.64
CA GLN A 300 -7.64 15.92 11.93
C GLN A 300 -7.64 16.75 10.66
N THR A 301 -8.50 17.76 10.60
CA THR A 301 -8.56 18.73 9.51
C THR A 301 -8.08 20.08 10.04
N ILE A 302 -6.91 20.53 9.59
CA ILE A 302 -6.31 21.81 9.96
C ILE A 302 -6.16 22.65 8.70
N THR A 303 -6.67 23.87 8.71
CA THR A 303 -6.66 24.76 7.53
C THR A 303 -5.26 24.92 6.95
N ASN A 304 -5.09 24.54 5.68
CA ASN A 304 -3.85 24.66 4.92
C ASN A 304 -2.62 24.01 5.59
N TYR A 305 -2.83 22.91 6.33
CA TYR A 305 -1.77 22.19 7.04
C TYR A 305 -0.56 21.83 6.15
N TRP A 306 -0.82 21.43 4.90
CA TRP A 306 0.20 21.06 3.91
C TRP A 306 0.55 22.20 2.95
N ASN A 307 0.29 23.46 3.34
CA ASN A 307 0.65 24.68 2.58
C ASN A 307 0.48 24.56 1.05
N GLY A 308 -0.75 24.36 0.58
CA GLY A 308 -1.06 24.18 -0.85
C GLY A 308 -0.95 22.74 -1.36
N GLY A 309 -0.54 21.78 -0.53
CA GLY A 309 -0.59 20.35 -0.80
C GLY A 309 0.74 19.74 -1.21
N VAL A 310 0.66 18.65 -1.97
CA VAL A 310 1.80 17.84 -2.43
C VAL A 310 1.78 17.79 -3.95
N SER A 311 2.90 18.12 -4.58
CA SER A 311 3.08 18.10 -6.04
C SER A 311 4.13 17.06 -6.45
N SER A 312 4.45 16.99 -7.75
CA SER A 312 5.51 16.11 -8.26
C SER A 312 6.92 16.49 -7.83
N THR A 313 7.13 17.69 -7.31
CA THR A 313 8.46 18.21 -6.94
C THR A 313 8.57 18.62 -5.48
N VAL A 314 7.49 19.06 -4.85
CA VAL A 314 7.50 19.60 -3.49
C VAL A 314 6.30 19.14 -2.65
N PHE A 315 6.48 19.13 -1.33
CA PHE A 315 5.39 19.10 -0.37
C PHE A 315 5.41 20.38 0.47
N GLY A 316 4.23 20.89 0.81
CA GLY A 316 4.13 22.06 1.68
C GLY A 316 4.29 21.73 3.16
N VAL A 317 4.84 22.68 3.90
CA VAL A 317 5.12 22.54 5.33
C VAL A 317 4.68 23.77 6.14
N LEU A 318 4.27 23.55 7.39
CA LEU A 318 3.72 24.58 8.28
C LEU A 318 4.23 24.43 9.73
N ASN A 319 4.29 25.55 10.44
CA ASN A 319 4.45 25.61 11.89
C ASN A 319 3.08 25.69 12.60
N GLY A 320 2.93 25.10 13.80
CA GLY A 320 1.66 25.05 14.53
C GLY A 320 1.44 23.73 15.27
N THR A 321 0.18 23.28 15.38
CA THR A 321 -0.15 21.95 15.93
C THR A 321 0.56 20.87 15.12
N TRP A 322 1.26 19.94 15.79
CA TRP A 322 2.10 18.92 15.13
C TRP A 322 3.04 19.53 14.08
N ALA A 323 3.71 20.62 14.43
CA ALA A 323 4.56 21.38 13.52
C ALA A 323 5.60 20.49 12.82
N HIS A 324 5.62 20.59 11.49
CA HIS A 324 6.64 19.99 10.64
C HIS A 324 7.50 21.07 9.94
N ASN A 325 7.48 22.29 10.48
CA ASN A 325 8.34 23.40 10.05
C ASN A 325 8.67 24.40 11.18
N THR A 326 8.92 23.95 12.41
CA THR A 326 9.36 24.82 13.50
C THR A 326 10.74 25.41 13.20
N ASN A 327 10.93 26.70 13.46
CA ASN A 327 12.17 27.40 13.17
C ASN A 327 13.39 26.75 13.86
N GLY A 328 14.43 26.44 13.09
CA GLY A 328 15.67 25.84 13.59
C GLY A 328 15.59 24.36 13.96
N VAL A 329 14.42 23.71 13.85
CA VAL A 329 14.30 22.27 14.05
C VAL A 329 14.72 21.54 12.78
N ASN A 330 15.58 20.52 12.91
CA ASN A 330 15.92 19.64 11.80
C ASN A 330 14.85 18.57 11.64
N TYR A 331 14.41 18.31 10.42
CA TYR A 331 13.40 17.33 10.08
C TYR A 331 13.95 16.25 9.15
N VAL A 332 13.31 15.09 9.18
CA VAL A 332 13.37 14.09 8.12
C VAL A 332 11.96 13.80 7.62
N ALA A 333 11.82 13.61 6.31
CA ALA A 333 10.61 13.15 5.67
C ALA A 333 10.91 11.88 4.84
N TYR A 334 10.06 10.87 4.98
CA TYR A 334 10.05 9.67 4.13
C TYR A 334 8.87 9.78 3.17
N CYS A 335 9.16 9.98 1.89
CA CYS A 335 8.16 10.23 0.86
C CYS A 335 7.96 9.00 -0.02
N PHE A 336 6.72 8.56 -0.18
CA PHE A 336 6.36 7.41 -0.99
C PHE A 336 5.34 7.81 -2.06
N ALA A 337 5.72 7.72 -3.34
CA ALA A 337 4.85 7.91 -4.50
C ALA A 337 4.32 6.56 -5.01
N PRO A 338 3.07 6.50 -5.50
CA PRO A 338 2.52 5.30 -6.11
C PRO A 338 3.22 5.01 -7.45
N VAL A 339 3.56 3.74 -7.67
CA VAL A 339 4.22 3.24 -8.87
C VAL A 339 3.42 2.04 -9.37
N VAL A 340 2.94 2.11 -10.62
CA VAL A 340 2.11 1.06 -11.21
C VAL A 340 2.80 -0.30 -11.13
N GLY A 341 2.10 -1.27 -10.52
CA GLY A 341 2.60 -2.63 -10.33
C GLY A 341 3.60 -2.81 -9.17
N TYR A 342 3.91 -1.75 -8.42
CA TYR A 342 4.86 -1.79 -7.31
C TYR A 342 4.33 -1.20 -6.00
N SER A 343 3.82 0.02 -5.99
CA SER A 343 3.35 0.67 -4.76
C SER A 343 1.98 1.31 -4.97
N SER A 344 1.15 1.26 -3.94
CA SER A 344 -0.22 1.80 -3.98
C SER A 344 -0.57 2.42 -2.63
N MET A 345 -1.15 3.61 -2.65
CA MET A 345 -1.64 4.32 -1.48
C MET A 345 -3.06 4.79 -1.75
N GLY A 346 -3.99 4.48 -0.86
CA GLY A 346 -5.39 4.81 -1.05
C GLY A 346 -6.24 4.63 0.20
N SER A 347 -7.55 4.44 0.02
CA SER A 347 -8.48 4.20 1.10
C SER A 347 -9.53 3.15 0.74
N TYR A 348 -10.20 2.62 1.75
CA TYR A 348 -11.36 1.74 1.62
C TYR A 348 -12.32 1.96 2.79
N VAL A 349 -13.56 1.48 2.63
CA VAL A 349 -14.58 1.51 3.67
C VAL A 349 -14.79 0.09 4.18
N GLY A 350 -14.66 -0.10 5.49
CA GLY A 350 -14.90 -1.39 6.13
C GLY A 350 -16.38 -1.77 6.10
N ASN A 351 -16.66 -3.07 6.11
CA ASN A 351 -18.03 -3.61 6.04
C ASN A 351 -18.40 -4.48 7.26
N GLY A 352 -17.51 -4.65 8.24
CA GLY A 352 -17.77 -5.47 9.44
C GLY A 352 -17.92 -6.97 9.17
N SER A 353 -17.58 -7.46 7.98
CA SER A 353 -17.78 -8.85 7.55
C SER A 353 -16.45 -9.57 7.32
N SER A 354 -16.41 -10.89 7.58
CA SER A 354 -15.29 -11.76 7.20
C SER A 354 -15.19 -11.96 5.68
N ASP A 355 -16.27 -11.70 4.94
CA ASP A 355 -16.21 -11.40 3.52
C ASP A 355 -15.97 -9.89 3.35
N GLY A 356 -14.81 -9.44 3.84
CA GLY A 356 -14.45 -8.04 3.91
C GLY A 356 -14.17 -7.42 2.54
N PRO A 357 -13.96 -6.10 2.50
CA PRO A 357 -13.61 -5.40 1.27
C PRO A 357 -12.37 -6.02 0.63
N PHE A 358 -12.40 -6.15 -0.69
CA PHE A 358 -11.21 -6.40 -1.48
C PHE A 358 -10.63 -5.06 -1.94
N VAL A 359 -9.34 -4.87 -1.72
CA VAL A 359 -8.60 -3.67 -2.13
C VAL A 359 -7.64 -4.06 -3.24
N TYR A 360 -7.92 -3.60 -4.45
CA TYR A 360 -7.07 -3.81 -5.61
C TYR A 360 -5.87 -2.85 -5.57
N THR A 361 -4.66 -3.41 -5.65
CA THR A 361 -3.40 -2.63 -5.70
C THR A 361 -2.68 -2.77 -7.04
N GLY A 362 -3.08 -3.72 -7.88
CA GLY A 362 -2.42 -4.02 -9.16
C GLY A 362 -1.14 -4.85 -9.02
N PHE A 363 -0.92 -5.47 -7.87
CA PHE A 363 0.20 -6.35 -7.59
C PHE A 363 -0.11 -7.28 -6.41
N ARG A 364 0.67 -8.34 -6.24
CA ARG A 364 0.67 -9.11 -4.99
C ARG A 364 1.43 -8.33 -3.94
N PRO A 365 0.84 -7.92 -2.81
CA PRO A 365 1.59 -7.16 -1.81
C PRO A 365 2.61 -8.03 -1.07
N ARG A 366 3.78 -7.44 -0.81
CA ARG A 366 4.78 -7.91 0.17
C ARG A 366 4.48 -7.32 1.54
N TRP A 367 4.03 -6.07 1.57
CA TRP A 367 3.87 -5.27 2.78
C TRP A 367 2.64 -4.38 2.64
N VAL A 368 1.84 -4.28 3.70
CA VAL A 368 0.66 -3.42 3.79
C VAL A 368 0.61 -2.78 5.17
N LEU A 369 0.41 -1.46 5.20
CA LEU A 369 0.12 -0.68 6.39
C LEU A 369 -1.29 -0.12 6.30
N LEU A 370 -2.09 -0.33 7.33
CA LEU A 370 -3.47 0.09 7.46
C LEU A 370 -3.62 1.07 8.63
N LYS A 371 -4.55 2.03 8.50
CA LYS A 371 -4.94 2.90 9.61
C LYS A 371 -6.40 3.31 9.51
N LEU A 372 -7.12 3.13 10.62
CA LEU A 372 -8.45 3.72 10.82
C LEU A 372 -8.32 5.25 10.82
N SER A 373 -8.92 5.89 9.82
CA SER A 373 -8.80 7.34 9.61
C SER A 373 -10.05 8.14 9.99
N SER A 374 -11.24 7.53 9.92
CA SER A 374 -12.52 8.21 10.17
C SER A 374 -12.96 8.22 11.64
N SER A 375 -12.26 7.49 12.51
CA SER A 375 -12.53 7.40 13.94
C SER A 375 -11.23 7.17 14.72
N SER A 376 -11.27 7.32 16.05
CA SER A 376 -10.13 7.09 16.95
C SER A 376 -10.15 5.69 17.57
N GLY A 377 -9.04 5.31 18.19
CA GLY A 377 -8.91 4.05 18.95
C GLY A 377 -8.48 2.84 18.13
N GLY A 378 -8.23 3.00 16.82
CA GLY A 378 -7.61 2.00 15.99
C GLY A 378 -6.13 2.27 15.81
N ASP A 379 -5.28 1.35 16.27
CA ASP A 379 -3.83 1.36 16.06
C ASP A 379 -3.49 1.35 14.58
N TRP A 380 -2.27 1.77 14.23
CA TRP A 380 -1.69 1.42 12.93
C TRP A 380 -1.44 -0.08 12.87
N ALA A 381 -1.55 -0.66 11.67
CA ALA A 381 -1.42 -2.10 11.52
C ALA A 381 -0.65 -2.51 10.27
N LEU A 382 0.48 -3.17 10.50
CA LEU A 382 1.47 -3.54 9.50
C LEU A 382 1.49 -5.06 9.33
N TYR A 383 1.24 -5.51 8.10
CA TYR A 383 1.29 -6.90 7.65
C TYR A 383 2.34 -7.07 6.57
N ASP A 384 2.99 -8.23 6.53
CA ASP A 384 3.82 -8.62 5.39
C ASP A 384 3.89 -10.14 5.21
N THR A 385 4.29 -10.56 4.01
CA THR A 385 4.35 -11.97 3.63
C THR A 385 5.61 -12.69 4.11
N ALA A 386 6.60 -11.98 4.66
CA ALA A 386 7.76 -12.63 5.28
C ALA A 386 7.38 -13.21 6.65
N ARG A 387 6.60 -12.44 7.44
CA ARG A 387 6.11 -12.87 8.77
C ARG A 387 4.89 -13.78 8.65
N GLY A 388 3.97 -13.49 7.73
CA GLY A 388 2.80 -14.33 7.43
C GLY A 388 2.85 -14.90 6.01
N PRO A 389 3.56 -16.02 5.78
CA PRO A 389 3.78 -16.55 4.44
C PRO A 389 2.56 -17.22 3.81
N TYR A 390 1.43 -17.35 4.50
CA TYR A 390 0.20 -17.99 4.01
C TYR A 390 -1.01 -17.12 4.33
N ASN A 391 -2.07 -17.29 3.52
CA ASN A 391 -3.41 -16.82 3.90
C ASN A 391 -4.02 -17.86 4.85
N LEU A 392 -4.68 -17.49 5.93
CA LEU A 392 -4.91 -16.12 6.42
C LEU A 392 -3.61 -15.50 7.01
N ASN A 393 -3.24 -14.29 6.61
CA ASN A 393 -2.10 -13.57 7.20
C ASN A 393 -2.57 -12.84 8.47
N THR A 394 -2.03 -13.24 9.61
CA THR A 394 -2.40 -12.75 10.95
C THR A 394 -1.32 -11.95 11.69
N PRO A 395 0.00 -12.11 11.45
CA PRO A 395 1.01 -11.41 12.25
C PRO A 395 0.98 -9.88 12.03
N LYS A 396 0.48 -9.17 13.05
CA LYS A 396 0.34 -7.71 13.04
C LYS A 396 1.42 -7.07 13.90
N ILE A 397 2.02 -6.00 13.38
CA ILE A 397 2.83 -5.06 14.17
C ILE A 397 2.21 -3.66 14.07
N SER A 398 2.25 -2.91 15.17
CA SER A 398 1.69 -1.55 15.25
C SER A 398 2.80 -0.51 15.37
N PRO A 399 3.08 0.27 14.31
CA PRO A 399 4.04 1.38 14.29
C PRO A 399 3.96 2.38 15.45
N ASP A 400 2.77 2.56 16.03
CA ASP A 400 2.43 3.43 17.15
C ASP A 400 2.61 2.77 18.52
N SER A 401 3.04 1.51 18.58
CA SER A 401 3.15 0.74 19.82
C SER A 401 4.53 0.10 19.99
N SER A 402 4.93 -0.09 21.24
CA SER A 402 6.10 -0.90 21.59
C SER A 402 5.76 -2.38 21.71
N ALA A 403 4.48 -2.76 21.66
CA ALA A 403 4.01 -4.12 21.82
C ALA A 403 4.74 -5.12 20.91
N ILE A 404 4.78 -6.37 21.36
CA ILE A 404 5.32 -7.49 20.57
C ILE A 404 4.46 -7.74 19.34
N GLU A 405 4.90 -8.64 18.46
CA GLU A 405 4.07 -9.10 17.36
C GLU A 405 2.79 -9.75 17.90
N ASP A 406 1.66 -9.25 17.42
CA ASP A 406 0.35 -9.80 17.71
C ASP A 406 0.04 -10.84 16.64
N ASP A 407 0.33 -12.11 16.96
CA ASP A 407 -0.04 -13.26 16.14
C ASP A 407 -1.15 -14.05 16.83
N THR A 408 -2.38 -13.74 16.44
CA THR A 408 -3.60 -14.38 16.96
C THR A 408 -3.74 -15.87 16.64
N THR A 409 -2.80 -16.48 15.90
CA THR A 409 -2.77 -17.96 15.75
C THR A 409 -2.23 -18.68 17.00
N LEU A 410 -1.54 -17.97 17.90
CA LEU A 410 -0.77 -18.58 18.99
C LEU A 410 -1.52 -18.82 20.31
N TRP A 411 -2.75 -18.33 20.46
CA TRP A 411 -3.48 -18.53 21.72
C TRP A 411 -4.99 -18.48 21.57
N GLY A 412 -5.63 -19.59 21.15
CA GLY A 412 -7.06 -19.93 21.40
C GLY A 412 -8.13 -18.84 21.20
N GLY A 413 -7.77 -17.72 20.61
CA GLY A 413 -8.50 -16.50 20.45
C GLY A 413 -8.92 -16.46 19.00
N SER A 414 -10.19 -16.17 18.79
CA SER A 414 -10.85 -16.31 17.50
C SER A 414 -9.96 -15.80 16.35
N PRO A 415 -9.68 -16.61 15.30
CA PRO A 415 -8.83 -16.26 14.14
C PRO A 415 -9.38 -15.11 13.27
N SER A 416 -10.31 -14.32 13.81
CA SER A 416 -11.20 -13.39 13.13
C SER A 416 -10.94 -11.91 13.43
N SER A 417 -9.94 -11.55 14.25
CA SER A 417 -9.82 -10.15 14.71
C SER A 417 -9.02 -9.26 13.76
N TYR A 418 -7.98 -9.80 13.10
CA TYR A 418 -6.99 -8.96 12.38
C TYR A 418 -6.53 -9.53 11.02
N GLY A 419 -7.03 -10.70 10.61
CA GLY A 419 -6.51 -11.36 9.42
C GLY A 419 -6.87 -10.69 8.09
N LEU A 420 -5.93 -10.76 7.14
CA LEU A 420 -6.16 -10.42 5.74
C LEU A 420 -5.56 -11.48 4.80
N ASP A 421 -6.09 -11.56 3.59
CA ASP A 421 -5.49 -12.35 2.51
C ASP A 421 -4.62 -11.46 1.64
N PHE A 422 -3.40 -11.90 1.34
CA PHE A 422 -2.61 -11.37 0.24
C PHE A 422 -2.95 -12.15 -1.04
N LEU A 423 -3.49 -11.43 -2.02
CA LEU A 423 -3.91 -11.97 -3.32
C LEU A 423 -2.94 -11.54 -4.41
N SER A 424 -3.05 -12.10 -5.62
CA SER A 424 -2.15 -11.79 -6.73
C SER A 424 -2.20 -10.34 -7.20
N ASN A 425 -3.23 -9.59 -6.81
CA ASN A 425 -3.55 -8.25 -7.31
C ASN A 425 -4.03 -7.27 -6.22
N GLY A 426 -3.88 -7.64 -4.95
CA GLY A 426 -4.37 -6.82 -3.85
C GLY A 426 -4.40 -7.57 -2.53
N PHE A 427 -5.23 -7.08 -1.63
CA PHE A 427 -5.51 -7.74 -0.36
C PHE A 427 -6.99 -7.74 -0.05
N LYS A 428 -7.44 -8.72 0.74
CA LYS A 428 -8.84 -8.82 1.17
C LYS A 428 -8.91 -8.92 2.68
N LEU A 429 -9.73 -8.07 3.28
CA LEU A 429 -9.97 -8.11 4.72
C LEU A 429 -10.81 -9.35 5.04
N ARG A 430 -10.42 -10.08 6.08
CA ARG A 430 -11.11 -11.32 6.52
C ARG A 430 -11.62 -11.26 7.94
N ASN A 431 -11.47 -10.12 8.59
CA ASN A 431 -11.87 -9.89 9.95
C ASN A 431 -13.22 -9.17 10.03
N THR A 432 -13.99 -9.44 11.08
CA THR A 432 -15.25 -8.74 11.40
C THR A 432 -15.05 -7.58 12.38
N ALA A 433 -13.84 -7.43 12.93
CA ALA A 433 -13.58 -6.53 14.04
C ALA A 433 -13.59 -5.03 13.64
N GLY A 434 -14.30 -4.24 14.44
CA GLY A 434 -14.49 -2.79 14.30
C GLY A 434 -13.28 -1.89 14.58
N GLY A 435 -12.09 -2.48 14.83
CA GLY A 435 -10.87 -1.76 15.17
C GLY A 435 -10.07 -1.29 13.95
N SER A 436 -8.78 -1.62 13.91
CA SER A 436 -7.79 -1.09 12.97
C SER A 436 -7.94 -1.47 11.48
N HIS A 437 -8.95 -2.27 11.08
CA HIS A 437 -8.99 -2.82 9.70
C HIS A 437 -10.34 -2.90 9.00
N ASN A 438 -11.47 -3.22 9.64
CA ASN A 438 -12.69 -3.54 8.88
C ASN A 438 -14.00 -3.26 9.61
N GLY A 439 -14.07 -2.21 10.42
CA GLY A 439 -15.32 -1.78 11.03
C GLY A 439 -16.32 -1.26 10.01
N SER A 440 -17.58 -1.66 10.16
CA SER A 440 -18.66 -1.29 9.25
C SER A 440 -18.82 0.22 9.15
N GLY A 441 -18.71 0.75 7.93
CA GLY A 441 -18.87 2.17 7.63
C GLY A 441 -17.68 3.05 8.00
N PHE A 442 -16.60 2.50 8.55
CA PHE A 442 -15.38 3.26 8.83
C PHE A 442 -14.45 3.32 7.62
N THR A 443 -13.81 4.47 7.41
CA THR A 443 -12.80 4.67 6.37
C THR A 443 -11.40 4.41 6.91
N TYR A 444 -10.66 3.61 6.15
CA TYR A 444 -9.28 3.27 6.41
C TYR A 444 -8.41 3.78 5.28
N ILE A 445 -7.21 4.28 5.61
CA ILE A 445 -6.15 4.51 4.63
C ILE A 445 -5.21 3.31 4.59
N TYR A 446 -4.54 3.12 3.45
CA TYR A 446 -3.52 2.09 3.30
C TYR A 446 -2.34 2.56 2.45
N ALA A 447 -1.17 2.00 2.74
CA ALA A 447 -0.03 1.96 1.84
C ALA A 447 0.41 0.50 1.63
N ALA A 448 0.74 0.13 0.39
CA ALA A 448 1.12 -1.22 0.00
C ALA A 448 2.34 -1.20 -0.92
N PHE A 449 3.24 -2.18 -0.76
CA PHE A 449 4.39 -2.42 -1.64
C PHE A 449 4.38 -3.86 -2.15
N ALA A 450 4.80 -4.05 -3.39
CA ALA A 450 4.68 -5.31 -4.10
C ALA A 450 5.71 -6.34 -3.66
N GLU A 451 5.28 -7.59 -3.65
CA GLU A 451 6.14 -8.76 -3.75
C GLU A 451 6.36 -9.13 -5.21
N SER A 452 5.30 -9.03 -6.01
CA SER A 452 5.33 -9.31 -7.44
C SER A 452 4.29 -8.44 -8.15
N PRO A 453 4.64 -7.79 -9.26
CA PRO A 453 3.67 -7.14 -10.13
C PRO A 453 2.62 -8.13 -10.63
N PHE A 454 1.38 -7.68 -10.86
CA PHE A 454 0.28 -8.58 -11.21
C PHE A 454 0.51 -9.34 -12.52
N ASN A 455 1.20 -8.73 -13.49
CA ASN A 455 1.56 -9.35 -14.77
C ASN A 455 2.37 -10.65 -14.59
N TYR A 456 3.12 -10.75 -13.49
CA TYR A 456 3.98 -11.89 -13.18
C TYR A 456 3.50 -12.71 -11.98
N ALA A 457 2.51 -12.19 -11.25
CA ALA A 457 1.96 -12.87 -10.09
C ALA A 457 1.16 -14.10 -10.54
N ARG A 458 1.47 -15.25 -9.95
CA ARG A 458 0.66 -16.46 -10.11
C ARG A 458 -0.45 -16.43 -9.06
N ALA A 459 -1.63 -16.94 -9.42
CA ALA A 459 -2.70 -17.16 -8.46
C ALA A 459 -2.20 -18.10 -7.35
N ARG A 460 -2.57 -17.81 -6.11
CA ARG A 460 -2.27 -18.64 -4.95
C ARG A 460 -3.56 -18.98 -4.22
#